data_AF-A0A8T1XBW1-F1
#
_entry.id   AF-A0A8T1XBW1-F1
#
_cell.length_a   1.000
_cell.length_b   1.000
_cell.length_c   1.000
_cell.angle_alpha   90.00
_cell.angle_beta   90.00
_cell.angle_gamma   90.00
#
_symmetry.space_group_name_H-M   'P 1'
#
loop_
_entity.id
_entity.type
_entity.pdbx_description
1 polymer ?
#
loop_
_entity_poly.entity_id
_entity_poly.type
_entity_poly.pdbx_seq_one_letter_code
_entity_poly.pdbx_strand_id
1 'polypeptide(L)'
;MTTPATHQPPHAICFTKRRSYTSPHLVRTRSKNGSAESAPASEEAKAKSTSRLTRKTQSFSEGVEPQTRGERLSDIAIFLGGSCNPTTWRRDVALPLLDAADVKYFNPQVDEWFDELIQIETKAKETAQIVLMVVDGLTRSIVCINEAVEYICRGRKVMLVVDDIQEATEVAGKTLEPTELADLNGARQCLRDLATKRGVGLYPDVEAAVQASIEYLTQVNLPKSRPDMPRLRKRSSIVLNDWSGKHRPHRVTSRSHSSRLLKSASSGSSKGSLDEGEHNSDSPRIMSPAQHSLVSRLGCEMFSDYTGGAVYLGGNLTATSWRQKVAIPLLRTAGIPVYVPFADYLSFGLSSAAEKHVQALAEHWQEIETQKASAELILFVIPSNLRAIAAMTEAVELVSSHQALLLVIEPVTEGCMEEDGVVITGREFNDLARARAYLQEMAERNDVQVFESVTEAVESIVERLE
;
A
#
# COMPACT_ATOMS: atom_id res chain seq x y z
N MET A 1 -10.50 -56.28 -9.09
CA MET A 1 -11.66 -55.42 -8.81
C MET A 1 -11.71 -55.19 -7.31
N THR A 2 -11.37 -53.97 -6.88
CA THR A 2 -11.82 -53.19 -5.70
C THR A 2 -10.69 -52.22 -5.32
N THR A 3 -10.87 -50.95 -5.68
CA THR A 3 -10.06 -49.80 -5.24
C THR A 3 -10.43 -49.42 -3.80
N PRO A 4 -9.49 -49.00 -2.94
CA PRO A 4 -9.82 -48.51 -1.61
C PRO A 4 -10.45 -47.12 -1.69
N ALA A 5 -11.50 -46.90 -0.91
CA ALA A 5 -12.19 -45.63 -0.80
C ALA A 5 -11.26 -44.60 -0.13
N THR A 6 -10.90 -43.55 -0.88
CA THR A 6 -10.27 -42.33 -0.35
C THR A 6 -11.32 -41.55 0.45
N HIS A 7 -11.10 -41.41 1.75
CA HIS A 7 -11.87 -40.50 2.61
C HIS A 7 -11.64 -39.06 2.14
N GLN A 8 -12.63 -38.46 1.50
CA GLN A 8 -12.66 -37.02 1.22
C GLN A 8 -12.86 -36.25 2.53
N PRO A 9 -12.18 -35.10 2.73
CA PRO A 9 -12.42 -34.26 3.89
C PRO A 9 -13.84 -33.68 3.86
N PRO A 10 -14.54 -33.62 5.00
CA PRO A 10 -15.99 -33.36 5.10
C PRO A 10 -16.45 -31.94 4.69
N HIS A 11 -15.54 -31.05 4.31
CA HIS A 11 -15.88 -29.72 3.77
C HIS A 11 -16.06 -29.71 2.24
N ALA A 12 -15.81 -30.83 1.55
CA ALA A 12 -15.75 -30.91 0.09
C ALA A 12 -17.07 -31.34 -0.60
N ILE A 13 -18.21 -31.38 0.10
CA ILE A 13 -19.49 -31.81 -0.49
C ILE A 13 -20.61 -30.82 -0.19
N CYS A 14 -21.02 -30.03 -1.19
CA CYS A 14 -22.45 -29.77 -1.44
C CYS A 14 -22.69 -29.22 -2.86
N PHE A 15 -23.70 -29.75 -3.53
CA PHE A 15 -24.17 -29.31 -4.85
C PHE A 15 -25.26 -28.25 -4.69
N THR A 16 -25.04 -26.98 -5.07
CA THR A 16 -26.12 -26.10 -5.60
C THR A 16 -25.55 -24.91 -6.40
N LYS A 17 -26.40 -24.33 -7.26
CA LYS A 17 -26.10 -23.24 -8.18
C LYS A 17 -26.12 -21.86 -7.48
N ARG A 18 -25.06 -21.08 -7.70
CA ARG A 18 -24.93 -19.61 -7.57
C ARG A 18 -25.02 -19.02 -6.15
N ARG A 19 -23.85 -18.71 -5.58
CA ARG A 19 -23.35 -17.36 -5.23
C ARG A 19 -22.31 -17.52 -4.11
N SER A 20 -21.04 -17.58 -4.47
CA SER A 20 -19.95 -17.46 -3.50
C SER A 20 -19.51 -15.99 -3.40
N TYR A 21 -19.36 -15.47 -2.18
CA TYR A 21 -18.76 -14.17 -1.91
C TYR A 21 -17.36 -14.40 -1.37
N THR A 22 -16.43 -13.49 -1.66
CA THR A 22 -15.14 -13.46 -0.96
C THR A 22 -14.99 -12.15 -0.18
N SER A 23 -14.59 -12.33 1.08
CA SER A 23 -13.93 -11.37 1.99
C SER A 23 -14.66 -10.03 2.22
N PRO A 24 -15.62 -9.96 3.17
CA PRO A 24 -16.32 -8.72 3.55
C PRO A 24 -15.58 -7.85 4.58
N HIS A 25 -14.27 -8.03 4.73
CA HIS A 25 -13.42 -7.36 5.71
C HIS A 25 -13.41 -5.82 5.66
N LEU A 26 -14.11 -5.20 4.71
CA LEU A 26 -14.10 -3.76 4.47
C LEU A 26 -15.50 -3.14 4.49
N VAL A 27 -16.54 -3.89 4.90
CA VAL A 27 -17.88 -3.32 5.14
C VAL A 27 -17.85 -2.54 6.47
N ARG A 28 -17.56 -1.24 6.39
CA ARG A 28 -17.59 -0.34 7.54
C ARG A 28 -19.03 -0.19 8.07
N THR A 29 -19.33 -0.78 9.23
CA THR A 29 -20.58 -0.49 9.96
C THR A 29 -20.49 0.91 10.56
N ARG A 30 -21.23 1.87 10.00
CA ARG A 30 -21.30 3.25 10.50
C ARG A 30 -22.21 3.30 11.74
N SER A 31 -21.63 3.23 12.94
CA SER A 31 -22.33 3.70 14.15
C SER A 31 -22.24 5.22 14.21
N LYS A 32 -23.38 5.89 14.05
CA LYS A 32 -23.54 7.34 14.24
C LYS A 32 -24.01 7.59 15.67
N ASN A 33 -23.22 8.37 16.43
CA ASN A 33 -23.63 8.99 17.68
C ASN A 33 -23.91 10.48 17.47
N GLY A 34 -24.88 11.00 18.24
CA GLY A 34 -25.15 12.41 18.52
C GLY A 34 -26.30 13.01 17.70
N SER A 35 -27.24 13.79 18.20
CA SER A 35 -27.67 14.22 19.55
C SER A 35 -28.83 15.22 19.35
N ALA A 36 -29.85 15.14 20.21
CA ALA A 36 -30.81 16.17 20.66
C ALA A 36 -31.48 17.17 19.66
N GLU A 37 -32.83 17.17 19.63
CA GLU A 37 -33.69 18.34 20.00
C GLU A 37 -35.20 17.96 20.16
N SER A 38 -35.76 18.40 21.31
CA SER A 38 -37.16 18.69 21.79
C SER A 38 -38.40 18.53 20.88
N ALA A 39 -39.66 18.23 21.28
CA ALA A 39 -40.47 18.00 22.52
C ALA A 39 -41.91 17.54 22.05
N PRO A 40 -43.04 17.46 22.84
CA PRO A 40 -43.30 17.42 24.30
C PRO A 40 -44.21 16.21 24.76
N ALA A 41 -44.63 16.25 26.04
CA ALA A 41 -45.41 15.32 26.89
C ALA A 41 -46.75 14.78 26.31
N SER A 42 -47.42 13.71 26.78
CA SER A 42 -47.77 13.27 28.14
C SER A 42 -48.46 11.87 28.19
N GLU A 43 -48.58 11.30 29.40
CA GLU A 43 -49.61 10.35 29.93
C GLU A 43 -49.48 8.79 29.85
N GLU A 44 -49.30 8.23 31.05
CA GLU A 44 -50.01 7.12 31.73
C GLU A 44 -50.10 5.66 31.22
N ALA A 45 -49.56 4.78 32.08
CA ALA A 45 -50.14 3.55 32.67
C ALA A 45 -50.54 2.32 31.81
N LYS A 46 -49.87 1.17 32.03
CA LYS A 46 -50.41 -0.01 32.75
C LYS A 46 -49.50 -1.23 32.69
N ALA A 47 -49.37 -1.88 33.85
CA ALA A 47 -48.87 -3.24 34.01
C ALA A 47 -49.85 -4.29 33.45
N LYS A 48 -49.33 -5.36 32.83
CA LYS A 48 -49.95 -6.69 32.85
C LYS A 48 -48.92 -7.81 32.95
N SER A 49 -49.29 -8.74 33.81
CA SER A 49 -48.57 -9.89 34.34
C SER A 49 -48.71 -11.13 33.45
N THR A 50 -47.64 -11.94 33.42
CA THR A 50 -47.59 -13.41 33.33
C THR A 50 -48.28 -14.15 32.18
N SER A 51 -47.50 -14.93 31.42
CA SER A 51 -47.66 -16.40 31.45
C SER A 51 -46.41 -17.12 30.95
N ARG A 52 -45.97 -18.07 31.78
CA ARG A 52 -44.93 -19.06 31.51
C ARG A 52 -45.55 -20.13 30.62
N LEU A 53 -45.12 -20.24 29.36
CA LEU A 53 -45.37 -21.41 28.51
C LEU A 53 -44.04 -22.13 28.30
N THR A 54 -43.85 -23.18 29.09
CA THR A 54 -42.85 -24.20 28.84
C THR A 54 -43.36 -25.05 27.68
N ARG A 55 -42.77 -24.89 26.49
CA ARG A 55 -42.92 -25.88 25.42
C ARG A 55 -41.55 -26.44 25.12
N LYS A 56 -41.31 -27.64 25.66
CA LYS A 56 -40.31 -28.58 25.13
C LYS A 56 -40.63 -28.77 23.64
N THR A 57 -39.82 -28.20 22.77
CA THR A 57 -39.68 -28.67 21.39
C THR A 57 -38.32 -29.33 21.32
N GLN A 58 -38.39 -30.61 20.95
CA GLN A 58 -37.31 -31.57 20.93
C GLN A 58 -36.09 -31.02 20.18
N SER A 59 -34.93 -31.16 20.82
CA SER A 59 -33.65 -31.21 20.14
C SER A 59 -33.73 -32.32 19.09
N PHE A 60 -33.78 -31.91 17.81
CA PHE A 60 -33.28 -32.69 16.70
C PHE A 60 -31.88 -32.14 16.40
N SER A 61 -30.96 -32.40 17.31
CA SER A 61 -29.52 -32.28 17.09
C SER A 61 -28.99 -33.70 16.92
N GLU A 62 -29.48 -34.40 15.89
CA GLU A 62 -28.91 -35.66 15.46
C GLU A 62 -28.31 -35.39 14.08
N GLY A 63 -26.99 -35.19 14.06
CA GLY A 63 -26.21 -35.31 12.83
C GLY A 63 -25.40 -34.11 12.33
N VAL A 64 -25.02 -33.10 13.14
CA VAL A 64 -23.81 -32.29 12.88
C VAL A 64 -23.27 -31.74 14.19
N GLU A 65 -22.77 -32.62 15.08
CA GLU A 65 -21.75 -32.19 16.02
C GLU A 65 -20.40 -32.30 15.32
N PRO A 66 -19.56 -31.25 15.29
CA PRO A 66 -18.19 -31.38 14.82
C PRO A 66 -17.45 -32.28 15.81
N GLN A 67 -17.31 -33.56 15.46
CA GLN A 67 -16.44 -34.50 16.14
C GLN A 67 -14.98 -34.16 15.83
N THR A 68 -14.48 -33.07 16.45
CA THR A 68 -13.10 -32.85 16.91
C THR A 68 -12.97 -31.39 17.36
N ARG A 69 -13.44 -31.14 18.59
CA ARG A 69 -13.12 -29.94 19.37
C ARG A 69 -11.60 -29.94 19.66
N GLY A 70 -10.77 -29.55 18.70
CA GLY A 70 -9.31 -29.46 18.91
C GLY A 70 -8.36 -29.63 17.73
N GLU A 71 -8.80 -29.70 16.47
CA GLU A 71 -7.84 -29.51 15.36
C GLU A 71 -7.40 -28.05 15.34
N ARG A 72 -6.22 -27.79 15.93
CA ARG A 72 -5.62 -26.47 15.91
C ARG A 72 -5.45 -26.08 14.44
N LEU A 73 -5.94 -24.89 14.08
CA LEU A 73 -5.59 -24.15 12.85
C LEU A 73 -4.07 -23.89 12.69
N SER A 74 -3.20 -24.63 13.40
CA SER A 74 -1.75 -24.44 13.46
C SER A 74 -0.98 -25.04 12.27
N ASP A 75 -1.66 -25.75 11.37
CA ASP A 75 -0.98 -26.57 10.35
C ASP A 75 -1.42 -26.24 8.91
N ILE A 76 -1.92 -25.02 8.63
CA ILE A 76 -2.20 -24.63 7.24
C ILE A 76 -0.86 -24.42 6.53
N ALA A 77 -0.56 -25.26 5.54
CA ALA A 77 0.67 -25.12 4.76
C ALA A 77 0.49 -24.03 3.70
N ILE A 78 -0.65 -24.00 3.01
CA ILE A 78 -0.90 -23.08 1.89
C ILE A 78 -2.22 -22.33 2.06
N PHE A 79 -2.20 -21.00 1.99
CA PHE A 79 -3.40 -20.18 1.80
C PHE A 79 -3.65 -19.96 0.30
N LEU A 80 -4.87 -20.24 -0.17
CA LEU A 80 -5.26 -20.13 -1.59
C LEU A 80 -5.92 -18.77 -1.87
N GLY A 81 -5.12 -17.72 -1.97
CA GLY A 81 -5.56 -16.35 -2.23
C GLY A 81 -5.65 -15.99 -3.72
N GLY A 82 -6.15 -14.78 -3.98
CA GLY A 82 -6.31 -14.25 -5.33
C GLY A 82 -7.73 -14.35 -5.88
N SER A 83 -7.85 -14.21 -7.20
CA SER A 83 -9.08 -14.17 -7.97
C SER A 83 -10.09 -15.23 -7.55
N CYS A 84 -11.32 -14.80 -7.41
CA CYS A 84 -12.43 -15.62 -6.93
C CYS A 84 -13.42 -15.84 -8.07
N ASN A 85 -14.65 -15.36 -8.00
CA ASN A 85 -15.61 -15.59 -9.07
C ASN A 85 -15.33 -14.75 -10.33
N PRO A 86 -15.40 -15.34 -11.54
CA PRO A 86 -15.97 -16.66 -11.87
C PRO A 86 -14.95 -17.82 -11.96
N THR A 87 -13.72 -17.63 -11.48
CA THR A 87 -12.64 -18.59 -11.67
C THR A 87 -12.86 -19.91 -10.93
N THR A 88 -12.28 -20.98 -11.48
CA THR A 88 -12.40 -22.34 -10.96
C THR A 88 -11.06 -23.00 -10.67
N TRP A 89 -9.96 -22.25 -10.78
CA TRP A 89 -8.58 -22.76 -10.64
C TRP A 89 -8.34 -23.49 -9.31
N ARG A 90 -9.03 -23.09 -8.23
CA ARG A 90 -8.99 -23.80 -6.95
C ARG A 90 -9.50 -25.23 -7.15
N ARG A 91 -10.77 -25.36 -7.55
CA ARG A 91 -11.45 -26.65 -7.73
C ARG A 91 -10.82 -27.53 -8.81
N ASP A 92 -10.48 -26.94 -9.94
CA ASP A 92 -10.12 -27.70 -11.14
C ASP A 92 -8.64 -28.10 -11.17
N VAL A 93 -7.76 -27.36 -10.47
CA VAL A 93 -6.30 -27.55 -10.53
C VAL A 93 -5.69 -27.67 -9.13
N ALA A 94 -5.86 -26.66 -8.27
CA ALA A 94 -5.09 -26.59 -7.01
C ALA A 94 -5.50 -27.65 -5.99
N LEU A 95 -6.81 -27.81 -5.70
CA LEU A 95 -7.27 -28.78 -4.69
C LEU A 95 -6.89 -30.22 -5.07
N PRO A 96 -7.12 -30.71 -6.31
CA PRO A 96 -6.74 -32.07 -6.69
C PRO A 96 -5.25 -32.37 -6.50
N LEU A 97 -4.36 -31.44 -6.87
CA LEU A 97 -2.91 -31.61 -6.74
C LEU A 97 -2.46 -31.60 -5.28
N LEU A 98 -3.04 -30.72 -4.46
CA LEU A 98 -2.70 -30.63 -3.04
C LEU A 98 -3.22 -31.83 -2.23
N ASP A 99 -4.44 -32.30 -2.54
CA ASP A 99 -5.01 -33.50 -1.95
C ASP A 99 -4.17 -34.74 -2.29
N ALA A 100 -3.72 -34.87 -3.55
CA ALA A 100 -2.86 -35.97 -3.98
C ALA A 100 -1.49 -35.97 -3.28
N ALA A 101 -1.01 -34.80 -2.86
CA ALA A 101 0.25 -34.62 -2.15
C ALA A 101 0.11 -34.60 -0.61
N ASP A 102 -1.10 -34.81 -0.07
CA ASP A 102 -1.41 -34.72 1.37
C ASP A 102 -0.99 -33.38 2.01
N VAL A 103 -1.15 -32.28 1.27
CA VAL A 103 -0.80 -30.92 1.71
C VAL A 103 -2.03 -30.21 2.27
N LYS A 104 -1.99 -29.81 3.54
CA LYS A 104 -3.05 -29.03 4.18
C LYS A 104 -3.11 -27.59 3.62
N TYR A 105 -4.29 -27.18 3.16
CA TYR A 105 -4.52 -25.83 2.62
C TYR A 105 -5.75 -25.16 3.23
N PHE A 106 -5.87 -23.85 3.00
CA PHE A 106 -7.08 -23.08 3.28
C PHE A 106 -7.65 -22.47 1.99
N ASN A 107 -8.89 -22.81 1.68
CA ASN A 107 -9.65 -22.23 0.58
C ASN A 107 -10.64 -21.17 1.12
N PRO A 108 -10.42 -19.86 0.85
CA PRO A 108 -11.33 -18.80 1.30
C PRO A 108 -12.64 -18.74 0.50
N GLN A 109 -12.72 -19.38 -0.66
CA GLN A 109 -13.91 -19.39 -1.50
C GLN A 109 -14.90 -20.44 -0.99
N VAL A 110 -15.91 -19.97 -0.26
CA VAL A 110 -17.01 -20.78 0.28
C VAL A 110 -18.32 -20.50 -0.45
N ASP A 111 -19.22 -21.48 -0.49
CA ASP A 111 -20.55 -21.31 -1.07
C ASP A 111 -21.48 -20.46 -0.20
N GLU A 112 -21.42 -20.63 1.12
CA GLU A 112 -22.18 -19.84 2.10
C GLU A 112 -21.23 -19.06 3.02
N TRP A 113 -21.42 -17.74 3.07
CA TRP A 113 -20.59 -16.84 3.87
C TRP A 113 -21.27 -16.44 5.18
N PHE A 114 -20.51 -16.43 6.28
CA PHE A 114 -20.94 -16.00 7.62
C PHE A 114 -19.80 -15.27 8.37
N ASP A 115 -20.15 -14.43 9.35
CA ASP A 115 -19.23 -13.49 10.02
C ASP A 115 -17.99 -14.17 10.63
N GLU A 116 -18.13 -15.36 11.20
CA GLU A 116 -17.00 -16.09 11.81
C GLU A 116 -15.90 -16.46 10.81
N LEU A 117 -16.20 -16.54 9.50
CA LEU A 117 -15.22 -16.82 8.46
C LEU A 117 -14.15 -15.74 8.35
N ILE A 118 -14.46 -14.49 8.72
CA ILE A 118 -13.47 -13.39 8.76
C ILE A 118 -12.29 -13.78 9.65
N GLN A 119 -12.56 -14.21 10.88
CA GLN A 119 -11.49 -14.51 11.82
C GLN A 119 -10.68 -15.74 11.40
N ILE A 120 -11.35 -16.73 10.80
CA ILE A 120 -10.71 -17.93 10.29
C ILE A 120 -9.82 -17.60 9.09
N GLU A 121 -10.32 -16.81 8.13
CA GLU A 121 -9.57 -16.37 6.96
C GLU A 121 -8.38 -15.50 7.37
N THR A 122 -8.56 -14.52 8.25
CA THR A 122 -7.45 -13.70 8.77
C THR A 122 -6.39 -14.56 9.43
N LYS A 123 -6.80 -15.53 10.26
CA LYS A 123 -5.85 -16.44 10.90
C LYS A 123 -5.11 -17.29 9.87
N ALA A 124 -5.81 -17.85 8.89
CA ALA A 124 -5.22 -18.65 7.82
C ALA A 124 -4.21 -17.83 7.00
N LYS A 125 -4.58 -16.60 6.61
CA LYS A 125 -3.70 -15.64 5.93
C LYS A 125 -2.43 -15.40 6.72
N GLU A 126 -2.54 -15.16 8.03
CA GLU A 126 -1.40 -14.85 8.90
C GLU A 126 -0.51 -16.07 9.21
N THR A 127 -1.08 -17.27 9.34
CA THR A 127 -0.32 -18.45 9.79
C THR A 127 0.17 -19.38 8.68
N ALA A 128 -0.36 -19.26 7.45
CA ALA A 128 0.04 -20.14 6.35
C ALA A 128 1.55 -20.03 6.04
N GLN A 129 2.19 -21.16 5.74
CA GLN A 129 3.61 -21.18 5.39
C GLN A 129 3.86 -20.57 4.00
N ILE A 130 2.95 -20.83 3.06
CA ILE A 130 2.93 -20.26 1.70
C ILE A 130 1.62 -19.52 1.49
N VAL A 131 1.70 -18.35 0.85
CA VAL A 131 0.54 -17.65 0.30
C VAL A 131 0.58 -17.81 -1.22
N LEU A 132 -0.28 -18.67 -1.77
CA LEU A 132 -0.48 -18.76 -3.21
C LEU A 132 -1.46 -17.66 -3.63
N MET A 133 -1.05 -16.76 -4.53
CA MET A 133 -1.93 -15.72 -5.08
C MET A 133 -2.06 -15.89 -6.59
N VAL A 134 -3.28 -16.14 -7.04
CA VAL A 134 -3.62 -16.22 -8.46
C VAL A 134 -4.37 -14.96 -8.87
N VAL A 135 -3.79 -14.14 -9.75
CA VAL A 135 -4.42 -12.98 -10.36
C VAL A 135 -4.72 -13.34 -11.81
N ASP A 136 -5.96 -13.70 -12.08
CA ASP A 136 -6.40 -14.16 -13.41
C ASP A 136 -6.76 -13.00 -14.37
N GLY A 137 -6.98 -13.35 -15.64
CA GLY A 137 -7.40 -12.44 -16.70
C GLY A 137 -8.92 -12.18 -16.79
N LEU A 138 -9.77 -12.82 -15.99
CA LEU A 138 -11.25 -12.70 -16.05
C LEU A 138 -11.84 -11.84 -14.93
N THR A 139 -11.00 -11.30 -14.05
CA THR A 139 -11.44 -10.45 -12.92
C THR A 139 -10.58 -9.19 -12.78
N ARG A 140 -11.14 -8.15 -12.14
CA ARG A 140 -10.38 -6.92 -11.85
C ARG A 140 -9.28 -7.15 -10.82
N SER A 141 -9.52 -8.02 -9.84
CA SER A 141 -8.58 -8.44 -8.78
C SER A 141 -7.82 -7.33 -8.04
N ILE A 142 -8.42 -6.13 -7.92
CA ILE A 142 -7.76 -4.94 -7.38
C ILE A 142 -7.28 -5.15 -5.93
N VAL A 143 -8.18 -5.58 -5.04
CA VAL A 143 -7.82 -5.82 -3.63
C VAL A 143 -6.83 -6.98 -3.51
N CYS A 144 -6.99 -8.03 -4.32
CA CYS A 144 -6.10 -9.18 -4.30
C CYS A 144 -4.67 -8.82 -4.73
N ILE A 145 -4.50 -7.91 -5.68
CA ILE A 145 -3.19 -7.37 -6.08
C ILE A 145 -2.57 -6.61 -4.89
N ASN A 146 -3.34 -5.75 -4.22
CA ASN A 146 -2.87 -5.02 -3.03
C ASN A 146 -2.46 -5.96 -1.89
N GLU A 147 -3.25 -7.01 -1.62
CA GLU A 147 -2.88 -8.04 -0.63
C GLU A 147 -1.59 -8.76 -1.01
N ALA A 148 -1.42 -9.13 -2.29
CA ALA A 148 -0.21 -9.77 -2.77
C ALA A 148 1.04 -8.88 -2.56
N VAL A 149 0.94 -7.60 -2.93
CA VAL A 149 2.00 -6.61 -2.67
C VAL A 149 2.32 -6.53 -1.17
N GLU A 150 1.32 -6.41 -0.30
CA GLU A 150 1.54 -6.39 1.15
C GLU A 150 2.28 -7.65 1.63
N TYR A 151 1.84 -8.84 1.21
CA TYR A 151 2.48 -10.10 1.63
C TYR A 151 3.94 -10.20 1.17
N ILE A 152 4.24 -9.76 -0.06
CA ILE A 152 5.61 -9.70 -0.58
C ILE A 152 6.44 -8.74 0.28
N CYS A 153 5.93 -7.54 0.57
CA CYS A 153 6.65 -6.55 1.36
C CYS A 153 6.85 -6.98 2.83
N ARG A 154 5.94 -7.77 3.39
CA ARG A 154 6.07 -8.40 4.71
C ARG A 154 7.02 -9.60 4.73
N GLY A 155 7.66 -9.92 3.60
CA GLY A 155 8.60 -11.04 3.50
C GLY A 155 7.95 -12.42 3.63
N ARG A 156 6.64 -12.54 3.35
CA ARG A 156 5.96 -13.83 3.32
C ARG A 156 6.45 -14.65 2.14
N LYS A 157 6.42 -15.99 2.26
CA LYS A 157 6.63 -16.87 1.11
C LYS A 157 5.40 -16.82 0.20
N VAL A 158 5.47 -16.01 -0.84
CA VAL A 158 4.42 -15.87 -1.85
C VAL A 158 4.78 -16.68 -3.10
N MET A 159 3.81 -17.38 -3.66
CA MET A 159 3.87 -17.97 -5.00
C MET A 159 2.81 -17.27 -5.86
N LEU A 160 3.21 -16.70 -6.98
CA LEU A 160 2.36 -15.82 -7.80
C LEU A 160 2.07 -16.45 -9.17
N VAL A 161 0.82 -16.32 -9.59
CA VAL A 161 0.40 -16.45 -10.99
C VAL A 161 -0.31 -15.14 -11.34
N VAL A 162 0.12 -14.46 -12.40
CA VAL A 162 -0.40 -13.13 -12.77
C VAL A 162 -0.63 -13.07 -14.28
N ASP A 163 -1.88 -13.24 -14.69
CA ASP A 163 -2.31 -13.15 -16.07
C ASP A 163 -2.77 -11.74 -16.41
N ASP A 164 -2.40 -11.26 -17.59
CA ASP A 164 -2.98 -10.03 -18.14
C ASP A 164 -4.40 -10.27 -18.61
N ILE A 165 -5.26 -9.27 -18.40
CA ILE A 165 -6.58 -9.25 -19.02
C ILE A 165 -6.36 -8.98 -20.51
N GLN A 166 -6.88 -9.85 -21.36
CA GLN A 166 -6.78 -9.70 -22.81
C GLN A 166 -7.80 -8.66 -23.30
N GLU A 167 -7.49 -8.00 -24.42
CA GLU A 167 -8.45 -7.12 -25.10
C GLU A 167 -9.77 -7.86 -25.38
N ALA A 168 -10.89 -7.13 -25.33
CA ALA A 168 -12.25 -7.66 -25.48
C ALA A 168 -12.70 -8.70 -24.44
N THR A 169 -11.91 -8.98 -23.39
CA THR A 169 -12.35 -9.83 -22.28
C THR A 169 -13.51 -9.18 -21.53
N GLU A 170 -14.58 -9.93 -21.28
CA GLU A 170 -15.68 -9.46 -20.45
C GLU A 170 -15.39 -9.71 -18.96
N VAL A 171 -15.40 -8.65 -18.16
CA VAL A 171 -15.27 -8.74 -16.71
C VAL A 171 -16.57 -8.32 -16.06
N ALA A 172 -17.19 -9.26 -15.36
CA ALA A 172 -18.53 -9.09 -14.78
C ALA A 172 -19.63 -8.77 -15.81
N GLY A 173 -19.51 -9.34 -17.03
CA GLY A 173 -20.46 -9.16 -18.12
C GLY A 173 -20.36 -7.80 -18.82
N LYS A 174 -19.22 -7.11 -18.70
CA LYS A 174 -18.92 -5.87 -19.40
C LYS A 174 -17.56 -5.95 -20.07
N THR A 175 -17.46 -5.49 -21.31
CA THR A 175 -16.18 -5.19 -21.94
C THR A 175 -15.52 -4.01 -21.23
N LEU A 176 -14.22 -4.11 -21.00
CA LEU A 176 -13.45 -3.06 -20.34
C LEU A 176 -13.12 -1.93 -21.33
N GLU A 177 -13.16 -0.69 -20.86
CA GLU A 177 -12.66 0.44 -21.62
C GLU A 177 -11.12 0.37 -21.74
N PRO A 178 -10.51 0.93 -22.81
CA PRO A 178 -9.07 0.86 -23.01
C PRO A 178 -8.25 1.44 -21.83
N THR A 179 -8.72 2.53 -21.23
CA THR A 179 -8.09 3.15 -20.05
C THR A 179 -8.19 2.27 -18.82
N GLU A 180 -9.35 1.66 -18.58
CA GLU A 180 -9.56 0.70 -17.49
C GLU A 180 -8.65 -0.52 -17.65
N LEU A 181 -8.58 -1.08 -18.87
CA LEU A 181 -7.72 -2.22 -19.19
C LEU A 181 -6.24 -1.89 -18.96
N ALA A 182 -5.79 -0.72 -19.41
CA ALA A 182 -4.42 -0.26 -19.21
C ALA A 182 -4.08 -0.08 -17.73
N ASP A 183 -4.98 0.50 -16.92
CA ASP A 183 -4.76 0.67 -15.48
C ASP A 183 -4.74 -0.68 -14.73
N LEU A 184 -5.66 -1.60 -15.09
CA LEU A 184 -5.71 -2.96 -14.54
C LEU A 184 -4.46 -3.80 -14.87
N ASN A 185 -3.97 -3.73 -16.10
CA ASN A 185 -2.75 -4.42 -16.51
C ASN A 185 -1.49 -3.69 -16.02
N GLY A 186 -1.54 -2.37 -15.84
CA GLY A 186 -0.50 -1.59 -15.16
C GLY A 186 -0.27 -2.07 -13.72
N ALA A 187 -1.36 -2.26 -12.96
CA ALA A 187 -1.28 -2.81 -11.60
C ALA A 187 -0.70 -4.23 -11.55
N ARG A 188 -1.06 -5.09 -12.52
CA ARG A 188 -0.47 -6.44 -12.68
C ARG A 188 1.02 -6.37 -12.97
N GLN A 189 1.44 -5.44 -13.83
CA GLN A 189 2.85 -5.24 -14.14
C GLN A 189 3.62 -4.75 -12.90
N CYS A 190 3.09 -3.80 -12.12
CA CYS A 190 3.69 -3.38 -10.86
C CYS A 190 3.90 -4.57 -9.89
N LEU A 191 2.93 -5.49 -9.80
CA LEU A 191 3.06 -6.69 -8.98
C LEU A 191 4.18 -7.63 -9.49
N ARG A 192 4.29 -7.84 -10.81
CA ARG A 192 5.37 -8.65 -11.41
C ARG A 192 6.75 -8.02 -11.21
N ASP A 193 6.85 -6.71 -11.36
CA ASP A 193 8.10 -5.96 -11.17
C ASP A 193 8.56 -6.06 -9.71
N LEU A 194 7.64 -5.88 -8.76
CA LEU A 194 7.92 -6.08 -7.34
C LEU A 194 8.35 -7.52 -7.03
N ALA A 195 7.65 -8.51 -7.59
CA ALA A 195 7.99 -9.91 -7.41
C ALA A 195 9.42 -10.21 -7.88
N THR A 196 9.78 -9.71 -9.06
CA THR A 196 11.14 -9.82 -9.64
C THR A 196 12.16 -9.14 -8.75
N LYS A 197 11.90 -7.89 -8.34
CA LYS A 197 12.76 -7.09 -7.45
C LYS A 197 13.01 -7.76 -6.10
N ARG A 198 12.05 -8.54 -5.59
CA ARG A 198 12.12 -9.23 -4.28
C ARG A 198 12.47 -10.71 -4.37
N GLY A 199 12.70 -11.25 -5.57
CA GLY A 199 12.99 -12.68 -5.77
C GLY A 199 11.84 -13.60 -5.39
N VAL A 200 10.59 -13.14 -5.54
CA VAL A 200 9.37 -13.93 -5.28
C VAL A 200 9.07 -14.81 -6.48
N GLY A 201 8.54 -16.02 -6.24
CA GLY A 201 8.25 -16.98 -7.30
C GLY A 201 7.07 -16.52 -8.16
N LEU A 202 7.34 -16.24 -9.44
CA LEU A 202 6.34 -15.97 -10.47
C LEU A 202 6.27 -17.18 -11.41
N TYR A 203 5.08 -17.74 -11.56
CA TYR A 203 4.85 -18.98 -12.31
C TYR A 203 3.92 -18.73 -13.50
N PRO A 204 4.08 -19.51 -14.59
CA PRO A 204 3.30 -19.30 -15.81
C PRO A 204 1.83 -19.70 -15.66
N ASP A 205 1.51 -20.62 -14.74
CA ASP A 205 0.17 -21.12 -14.51
C ASP A 205 0.02 -21.67 -13.08
N VAL A 206 -1.23 -22.02 -12.74
CA VAL A 206 -1.62 -22.51 -11.41
C VAL A 206 -1.02 -23.86 -11.09
N GLU A 207 -0.90 -24.76 -12.06
CA GLU A 207 -0.32 -26.09 -11.86
C GLU A 207 1.16 -25.98 -11.47
N ALA A 208 1.94 -25.20 -12.22
CA ALA A 208 3.34 -24.93 -11.94
C ALA A 208 3.55 -24.29 -10.55
N ALA A 209 2.68 -23.33 -10.17
CA ALA A 209 2.76 -22.68 -8.87
C ALA A 209 2.45 -23.65 -7.71
N VAL A 210 1.47 -24.54 -7.88
CA VAL A 210 1.10 -25.55 -6.87
C VAL A 210 2.21 -26.60 -6.74
N GLN A 211 2.74 -27.07 -7.86
CA GLN A 211 3.85 -28.02 -7.87
C GLN A 211 5.09 -27.46 -7.17
N ALA A 212 5.47 -26.21 -7.48
CA ALA A 212 6.57 -25.53 -6.80
C ALA A 212 6.30 -25.29 -5.31
N SER A 213 5.03 -25.12 -4.92
CA SER A 213 4.64 -25.02 -3.50
C SER A 213 4.84 -26.35 -2.77
N ILE A 214 4.44 -27.47 -3.37
CA ILE A 214 4.66 -28.83 -2.83
C ILE A 214 6.16 -29.10 -2.71
N GLU A 215 6.93 -28.81 -3.77
CA GLU A 215 8.39 -28.95 -3.76
C GLU A 215 9.04 -28.12 -2.66
N TYR A 216 8.60 -26.87 -2.46
CA TYR A 216 9.10 -26.05 -1.36
C TYR A 216 8.82 -26.71 0.00
N LEU A 217 7.60 -27.21 0.25
CA LEU A 217 7.22 -27.81 1.53
C LEU A 217 7.95 -29.12 1.85
N THR A 218 8.46 -29.83 0.84
CA THR A 218 9.20 -31.10 1.01
C THR A 218 10.69 -30.90 1.32
N GLN A 219 11.22 -29.66 1.23
CA GLN A 219 12.63 -29.39 1.50
C GLN A 219 12.97 -29.55 2.99
N VAL A 220 14.02 -30.33 3.25
CA VAL A 220 14.56 -30.52 4.60
C VAL A 220 15.43 -29.30 4.93
N ASN A 221 15.05 -28.53 5.97
CA ASN A 221 15.65 -27.24 6.40
C ASN A 221 15.10 -25.97 5.74
N LEU A 222 13.77 -25.85 5.65
CA LEU A 222 13.15 -24.58 5.30
C LEU A 222 13.49 -23.49 6.33
N PRO A 223 14.00 -22.32 5.90
CA PRO A 223 13.98 -21.13 6.73
C PRO A 223 12.52 -20.87 7.10
N LYS A 224 12.19 -20.85 8.39
CA LYS A 224 10.86 -20.42 8.81
C LYS A 224 10.70 -18.98 8.33
N SER A 225 9.78 -18.75 7.38
CA SER A 225 9.35 -17.41 6.97
C SER A 225 8.87 -16.68 8.22
N ARG A 226 9.72 -15.81 8.76
CA ARG A 226 9.30 -14.87 9.78
C ARG A 226 8.86 -13.63 9.01
N PRO A 227 7.55 -13.32 8.96
CA PRO A 227 7.14 -12.07 8.35
C PRO A 227 7.91 -10.95 9.04
N ASP A 228 8.68 -10.20 8.25
CA ASP A 228 9.23 -8.96 8.74
C ASP A 228 8.02 -8.07 9.01
N MET A 229 7.96 -7.52 10.22
CA MET A 229 7.02 -6.47 10.56
C MET A 229 7.87 -5.20 10.65
N PRO A 230 8.06 -4.46 9.55
CA PRO A 230 8.74 -3.19 9.61
C PRO A 230 7.92 -2.29 10.54
N ARG A 231 8.35 -2.12 11.78
CA ARG A 231 7.79 -1.09 12.68
C ARG A 231 8.35 0.26 12.24
N LEU A 232 7.99 0.70 11.04
CA LEU A 232 8.46 1.93 10.42
C LEU A 232 7.64 3.11 10.91
N ARG A 233 7.79 3.43 12.20
CA ARG A 233 6.88 4.39 12.82
C ARG A 233 7.18 5.83 12.41
N LYS A 234 6.14 6.52 11.93
CA LYS A 234 6.06 7.99 11.80
C LYS A 234 7.24 8.63 11.06
N ARG A 235 7.67 8.00 9.96
CA ARG A 235 8.87 8.42 9.25
C ARG A 235 8.75 9.80 8.61
N SER A 236 7.57 10.14 8.10
CA SER A 236 7.26 11.51 7.66
C SER A 236 7.37 12.51 8.81
N SER A 237 6.90 12.16 10.02
CA SER A 237 7.08 13.03 11.19
C SER A 237 8.55 13.19 11.59
N ILE A 238 9.37 12.14 11.48
CA ILE A 238 10.82 12.22 11.75
C ILE A 238 11.47 13.18 10.76
N VAL A 239 11.25 12.98 9.45
CA VAL A 239 11.80 13.83 8.39
C VAL A 239 11.36 15.29 8.57
N LEU A 240 10.08 15.54 8.83
CA LEU A 240 9.56 16.90 9.02
C LEU A 240 10.11 17.57 10.28
N ASN A 241 10.30 16.83 11.38
CA ASN A 241 10.94 17.37 12.58
C ASN A 241 12.43 17.69 12.37
N ASP A 242 13.14 16.86 11.59
CA ASP A 242 14.53 17.14 11.23
C ASP A 242 14.63 18.39 10.35
N TRP A 243 13.67 18.60 9.44
CA TRP A 243 13.61 19.81 8.62
C TRP A 243 13.32 21.06 9.44
N SER A 244 12.42 21.01 10.43
CA SER A 244 12.12 22.18 11.28
C SER A 244 13.30 22.59 12.17
N GLY A 245 14.08 21.63 12.65
CA GLY A 245 15.34 21.89 13.36
C GLY A 245 16.39 22.61 12.51
N LYS A 246 16.41 22.32 11.20
CA LYS A 246 17.27 22.97 10.21
C LYS A 246 16.76 24.34 9.73
N HIS A 247 15.45 24.58 9.85
CA HIS A 247 14.80 25.82 9.42
C HIS A 247 14.82 26.94 10.49
N ARG A 248 15.19 26.63 11.74
CA ARG A 248 15.37 27.64 12.78
C ARG A 248 16.71 28.35 12.61
N PRO A 249 16.76 29.63 12.19
CA PRO A 249 17.97 30.43 12.38
C PRO A 249 18.30 30.40 13.87
N HIS A 250 19.57 30.24 14.23
CA HIS A 250 20.05 30.17 15.62
C HIS A 250 19.30 31.16 16.52
N ARG A 251 18.25 30.69 17.19
CA ARG A 251 17.65 31.43 18.29
C ARG A 251 18.72 31.36 19.36
N VAL A 252 19.41 32.48 19.58
CA VAL A 252 20.27 32.68 20.74
C VAL A 252 19.38 32.38 21.95
N THR A 253 19.43 31.14 22.42
CA THR A 253 18.91 30.82 23.74
C THR A 253 19.83 31.57 24.66
N SER A 254 19.35 32.72 25.14
CA SER A 254 19.95 33.42 26.26
C SER A 254 19.88 32.47 27.45
N ARG A 255 20.89 31.61 27.55
CA ARG A 255 21.09 30.77 28.74
C ARG A 255 21.60 31.73 29.79
N SER A 256 20.70 32.09 30.71
CA SER A 256 21.05 32.76 31.96
C SER A 256 22.29 32.12 32.56
N HIS A 257 23.32 32.95 32.70
CA HIS A 257 24.46 32.66 33.54
C HIS A 257 23.98 32.46 34.98
N SER A 258 24.08 31.23 35.48
CA SER A 258 24.31 31.05 36.91
C SER A 258 25.11 29.79 37.19
N SER A 259 26.39 30.05 37.46
CA SER A 259 27.31 29.37 38.35
C SER A 259 27.31 27.83 38.39
N ARG A 260 28.41 27.25 37.90
CA ARG A 260 29.30 26.46 38.78
C ARG A 260 30.75 26.57 38.30
N LEU A 261 31.52 27.04 39.26
CA LEU A 261 32.93 27.37 39.28
C LEU A 261 33.81 26.11 39.45
N LEU A 262 35.06 26.23 38.95
CA LEU A 262 36.33 25.67 39.47
C LEU A 262 36.77 24.24 39.08
N LYS A 263 37.80 24.16 38.21
CA LYS A 263 39.24 23.94 38.53
C LYS A 263 40.01 23.63 37.23
N SER A 264 40.94 24.50 36.79
CA SER A 264 42.41 24.45 36.98
C SER A 264 43.05 23.17 36.42
N ALA A 265 44.18 23.11 35.72
CA ALA A 265 45.21 24.01 35.17
C ALA A 265 45.98 23.12 34.15
N SER A 266 46.60 23.61 33.09
CA SER A 266 47.98 24.08 33.13
C SER A 266 48.46 24.43 31.73
N SER A 267 49.30 25.46 31.70
CA SER A 267 50.02 26.06 30.59
C SER A 267 51.15 25.19 30.03
N GLY A 268 51.43 25.33 28.73
CA GLY A 268 52.70 24.95 28.12
C GLY A 268 52.90 25.71 26.81
N SER A 269 53.74 26.74 26.86
CA SER A 269 54.10 27.62 25.74
C SER A 269 55.48 27.24 25.18
N SER A 270 55.68 27.55 23.89
CA SER A 270 56.92 28.05 23.24
C SER A 270 57.78 27.13 22.36
N LYS A 271 57.98 27.62 21.12
CA LYS A 271 59.17 27.58 20.22
C LYS A 271 59.52 26.21 19.59
N GLY A 272 59.82 26.06 18.30
CA GLY A 272 60.13 26.96 17.20
C GLY A 272 61.32 26.38 16.42
N SER A 273 61.17 26.11 15.13
CA SER A 273 62.30 25.92 14.19
C SER A 273 61.83 26.05 12.75
N LEU A 274 62.49 26.96 12.02
CA LEU A 274 62.38 27.20 10.59
C LEU A 274 62.94 26.01 9.79
N ASP A 275 62.35 25.72 8.63
CA ASP A 275 63.12 25.47 7.42
C ASP A 275 62.31 25.92 6.18
N GLU A 276 62.96 26.68 5.30
CA GLU A 276 62.40 27.26 4.08
C GLU A 276 62.65 26.33 2.88
N GLY A 277 61.72 26.35 1.92
CA GLY A 277 61.88 25.63 0.65
C GLY A 277 60.68 25.78 -0.31
N GLU A 278 60.58 26.95 -0.92
CA GLU A 278 60.13 27.23 -2.30
C GLU A 278 58.83 26.58 -2.86
N HIS A 279 57.77 27.37 -3.03
CA HIS A 279 57.44 28.04 -4.31
C HIS A 279 56.04 28.67 -4.23
N ASN A 280 56.00 29.96 -4.57
CA ASN A 280 54.82 30.81 -4.55
C ASN A 280 54.15 30.81 -5.94
N SER A 281 52.84 30.56 -6.00
CA SER A 281 51.96 31.27 -6.95
C SER A 281 50.49 31.06 -6.56
N ASP A 282 49.94 32.08 -5.92
CA ASP A 282 48.50 32.33 -5.80
C ASP A 282 47.83 32.37 -7.17
N SER A 283 46.72 31.65 -7.30
CA SER A 283 45.59 32.04 -8.14
C SER A 283 44.31 31.43 -7.58
N PRO A 284 43.22 32.20 -7.45
CA PRO A 284 41.96 31.70 -6.92
C PRO A 284 41.43 30.63 -7.87
N ARG A 285 41.14 29.43 -7.34
CA ARG A 285 40.36 28.42 -8.07
C ARG A 285 38.98 29.01 -8.35
N ILE A 286 38.84 29.58 -9.54
CA ILE A 286 37.56 29.82 -10.19
C ILE A 286 36.87 28.46 -10.23
N MET A 287 35.85 28.29 -9.39
CA MET A 287 34.96 27.15 -9.48
C MET A 287 34.33 27.17 -10.86
N SER A 288 34.44 26.06 -11.59
CA SER A 288 33.79 25.87 -12.88
C SER A 288 32.27 26.05 -12.72
N PRO A 289 31.57 26.82 -13.57
CA PRO A 289 30.13 27.09 -13.43
C PRO A 289 29.21 25.89 -13.73
N ALA A 290 29.76 24.68 -13.90
CA ALA A 290 29.05 23.55 -14.50
C ALA A 290 28.26 22.67 -13.52
N GLN A 291 28.24 22.98 -12.22
CA GLN A 291 27.58 22.14 -11.18
C GLN A 291 26.36 22.81 -10.54
N HIS A 292 25.58 23.57 -11.33
CA HIS A 292 24.20 23.85 -10.93
C HIS A 292 23.37 22.58 -11.12
N SER A 293 22.90 21.98 -10.03
CA SER A 293 21.99 20.83 -10.10
C SER A 293 20.78 21.19 -10.98
N LEU A 294 20.19 20.19 -11.65
CA LEU A 294 18.99 20.37 -12.48
C LEU A 294 17.91 21.20 -11.76
N VAL A 295 17.82 21.04 -10.42
CA VAL A 295 16.96 21.76 -9.49
C VAL A 295 17.14 23.27 -9.53
N SER A 296 18.39 23.77 -9.58
CA SER A 296 18.67 25.22 -9.66
C SER A 296 18.33 25.79 -11.04
N ARG A 297 18.31 24.96 -12.08
CA ARG A 297 17.96 25.38 -13.46
C ARG A 297 16.46 25.30 -13.77
N LEU A 298 15.67 24.60 -12.94
CA LEU A 298 14.21 24.45 -13.06
C LEU A 298 13.40 25.52 -12.31
N GLY A 299 14.04 26.63 -11.90
CA GLY A 299 13.39 27.77 -11.27
C GLY A 299 13.07 27.61 -9.79
N CYS A 300 13.73 26.68 -9.09
CA CYS A 300 13.79 26.74 -7.63
C CYS A 300 14.89 27.74 -7.24
N GLU A 301 14.52 28.99 -6.99
CA GLU A 301 15.39 29.87 -6.21
C GLU A 301 15.54 29.24 -4.83
N MET A 302 16.69 28.61 -4.58
CA MET A 302 17.05 28.19 -3.24
C MET A 302 17.10 29.45 -2.39
N PHE A 303 16.11 29.66 -1.53
CA PHE A 303 16.27 30.64 -0.46
C PHE A 303 17.49 30.21 0.35
N SER A 304 18.45 31.12 0.50
CA SER A 304 19.85 30.85 0.85
C SER A 304 20.08 30.13 2.19
N ASP A 305 19.01 29.91 2.96
CA ASP A 305 19.06 29.43 4.34
C ASP A 305 18.34 28.07 4.53
N TYR A 306 17.65 27.53 3.51
CA TYR A 306 17.00 26.21 3.59
C TYR A 306 18.01 25.06 3.40
N THR A 307 18.11 24.18 4.40
CA THR A 307 19.00 22.99 4.37
C THR A 307 18.23 21.66 4.52
N GLY A 308 16.90 21.71 4.43
CA GLY A 308 16.03 20.53 4.43
C GLY A 308 16.03 19.78 3.10
N GLY A 309 15.22 18.72 3.02
CA GLY A 309 15.09 17.87 1.84
C GLY A 309 14.06 18.39 0.82
N ALA A 310 13.67 17.52 -0.12
CA ALA A 310 12.65 17.83 -1.12
C ALA A 310 11.43 16.93 -0.97
N VAL A 311 10.28 17.39 -1.46
CA VAL A 311 9.03 16.62 -1.52
C VAL A 311 8.80 16.09 -2.92
N TYR A 312 8.65 14.77 -3.06
CA TYR A 312 8.19 14.16 -4.32
C TYR A 312 6.66 14.05 -4.34
N LEU A 313 6.04 14.60 -5.39
CA LEU A 313 4.59 14.59 -5.60
C LEU A 313 4.19 13.37 -6.44
N GLY A 314 4.05 12.21 -5.78
CA GLY A 314 3.65 10.95 -6.40
C GLY A 314 2.15 10.85 -6.68
N GLY A 315 1.66 9.63 -6.89
CA GLY A 315 0.27 9.36 -7.23
C GLY A 315 0.05 9.12 -8.72
N ASN A 316 -1.20 9.22 -9.13
CA ASN A 316 -1.59 8.99 -10.51
C ASN A 316 -0.86 9.93 -11.50
N LEU A 317 -0.67 9.48 -12.75
CA LEU A 317 0.01 10.27 -13.80
C LEU A 317 -0.94 11.15 -14.61
N THR A 318 -2.25 10.95 -14.46
CA THR A 318 -3.31 11.79 -15.03
C THR A 318 -4.12 12.48 -13.92
N ALA A 319 -4.93 13.48 -14.27
CA ALA A 319 -5.61 14.38 -13.33
C ALA A 319 -4.66 15.03 -12.28
N THR A 320 -3.47 15.41 -12.72
CA THR A 320 -2.38 15.90 -11.85
C THR A 320 -2.47 17.40 -11.52
N SER A 321 -3.62 18.03 -11.80
CA SER A 321 -3.79 19.48 -11.67
C SER A 321 -3.58 20.00 -10.25
N TRP A 322 -3.81 19.17 -9.23
CA TRP A 322 -3.52 19.48 -7.83
C TRP A 322 -2.02 19.78 -7.59
N ARG A 323 -1.11 19.18 -8.39
CA ARG A 323 0.33 19.47 -8.30
C ARG A 323 0.59 20.94 -8.61
N GLN A 324 0.12 21.42 -9.76
CA GLN A 324 0.34 22.80 -10.18
C GLN A 324 -0.50 23.83 -9.44
N LYS A 325 -1.76 23.49 -9.13
CA LYS A 325 -2.74 24.45 -8.60
C LYS A 325 -2.69 24.59 -7.08
N VAL A 326 -2.23 23.56 -6.37
CA VAL A 326 -2.28 23.50 -4.89
C VAL A 326 -0.89 23.23 -4.30
N ALA A 327 -0.30 22.06 -4.58
CA ALA A 327 0.89 21.62 -3.87
C ALA A 327 2.13 22.46 -4.20
N ILE A 328 2.45 22.65 -5.48
CA ILE A 328 3.64 23.40 -5.91
C ILE A 328 3.61 24.86 -5.39
N PRO A 329 2.51 25.64 -5.55
CA PRO A 329 2.46 27.01 -5.04
C PRO A 329 2.69 27.10 -3.52
N LEU A 330 2.03 26.24 -2.73
CA LEU A 330 2.13 26.27 -1.27
C LEU A 330 3.53 25.86 -0.78
N LEU A 331 4.08 24.75 -1.31
CA LEU A 331 5.42 24.27 -0.94
C LEU A 331 6.51 25.27 -1.35
N ARG A 332 6.40 25.88 -2.54
CA ARG A 332 7.35 26.91 -2.98
C ARG A 332 7.28 28.17 -2.14
N THR A 333 6.08 28.59 -1.72
CA THR A 333 5.91 29.75 -0.82
C THR A 333 6.60 29.51 0.52
N ALA A 334 6.61 28.26 1.00
CA ALA A 334 7.34 27.83 2.19
C ALA A 334 8.85 27.55 1.95
N GLY A 335 9.37 27.77 0.73
CA GLY A 335 10.78 27.56 0.40
C GLY A 335 11.19 26.08 0.24
N ILE A 336 10.24 25.15 0.12
CA ILE A 336 10.50 23.71 0.05
C ILE A 336 10.66 23.26 -1.41
N PRO A 337 11.78 22.61 -1.79
CA PRO A 337 11.96 22.06 -3.13
C PRO A 337 10.98 20.92 -3.43
N VAL A 338 10.56 20.82 -4.70
CA VAL A 338 9.55 19.85 -5.15
C VAL A 338 10.05 19.07 -6.37
N TYR A 339 9.80 17.76 -6.36
CA TYR A 339 9.96 16.86 -7.50
C TYR A 339 8.59 16.35 -7.97
N VAL A 340 8.43 16.20 -9.28
CA VAL A 340 7.21 15.63 -9.91
C VAL A 340 7.59 14.49 -10.85
N PRO A 341 6.66 13.61 -11.24
CA PRO A 341 6.92 12.59 -12.25
C PRO A 341 7.35 13.19 -13.60
N PHE A 342 8.13 12.45 -14.40
CA PHE A 342 8.64 12.97 -15.67
C PHE A 342 7.55 13.50 -16.62
N ALA A 343 6.44 12.77 -16.72
CA ALA A 343 5.32 13.11 -17.60
C ALA A 343 4.77 14.53 -17.34
N ASP A 344 4.87 15.02 -16.11
CA ASP A 344 4.43 16.36 -15.74
C ASP A 344 5.35 17.47 -16.28
N TYR A 345 6.64 17.21 -16.46
CA TYR A 345 7.55 18.21 -17.05
C TYR A 345 7.18 18.50 -18.50
N LEU A 346 6.68 17.50 -19.22
CA LEU A 346 6.19 17.65 -20.60
C LEU A 346 4.86 18.40 -20.64
N SER A 347 3.93 18.09 -19.73
CA SER A 347 2.58 18.67 -19.72
C SER A 347 2.53 20.09 -19.16
N PHE A 348 3.44 20.45 -18.25
CA PHE A 348 3.45 21.74 -17.58
C PHE A 348 4.13 22.85 -18.39
N GLY A 349 4.64 22.55 -19.59
CA GLY A 349 5.20 23.56 -20.49
C GLY A 349 6.29 24.39 -19.82
N LEU A 350 7.11 23.78 -18.95
CA LEU A 350 8.30 24.37 -18.34
C LEU A 350 9.38 24.59 -19.43
N SER A 351 9.05 25.51 -20.36
CA SER A 351 9.73 26.25 -21.43
C SER A 351 10.91 25.60 -22.18
N SER A 352 10.90 25.74 -23.52
CA SER A 352 11.97 25.80 -24.55
C SER A 352 13.35 25.13 -24.31
N ALA A 353 13.93 25.23 -23.12
CA ALA A 353 15.08 24.44 -22.67
C ALA A 353 14.75 22.94 -22.53
N ALA A 354 13.48 22.59 -22.29
CA ALA A 354 13.00 21.21 -22.26
C ALA A 354 13.11 20.53 -23.63
N GLU A 355 12.77 21.21 -24.73
CA GLU A 355 12.83 20.64 -26.09
C GLU A 355 14.25 20.29 -26.54
N LYS A 356 15.26 21.08 -26.16
CA LYS A 356 16.68 20.74 -26.35
C LYS A 356 17.15 19.62 -25.40
N HIS A 357 16.48 19.45 -24.26
CA HIS A 357 16.72 18.36 -23.32
C HIS A 357 15.99 17.07 -23.67
N VAL A 358 14.90 17.07 -24.45
CA VAL A 358 14.16 15.84 -24.81
C VAL A 358 15.06 14.80 -25.48
N GLN A 359 16.04 15.26 -26.28
CA GLN A 359 17.05 14.39 -26.90
C GLN A 359 18.13 13.89 -25.91
N ALA A 360 18.45 14.67 -24.86
CA ALA A 360 19.36 14.30 -23.77
C ALA A 360 18.66 13.50 -22.65
N LEU A 361 17.32 13.57 -22.59
CA LEU A 361 16.49 12.99 -21.54
C LEU A 361 16.38 11.48 -21.65
N ALA A 362 16.59 10.90 -22.84
CA ALA A 362 16.74 9.46 -23.04
C ALA A 362 17.85 8.85 -22.17
N GLU A 363 18.92 9.61 -21.89
CA GLU A 363 20.03 9.21 -21.01
C GLU A 363 19.72 9.48 -19.52
N HIS A 364 18.67 10.24 -19.20
CA HIS A 364 18.27 10.65 -17.84
C HIS A 364 17.05 9.88 -17.27
N TRP A 365 16.52 8.87 -17.96
CA TRP A 365 15.40 8.04 -17.45
C TRP A 365 15.73 7.38 -16.11
N GLN A 366 16.98 6.92 -15.97
CA GLN A 366 17.49 6.38 -14.71
C GLN A 366 17.52 7.45 -13.61
N GLU A 367 17.80 8.70 -13.96
CA GLU A 367 17.94 9.79 -13.00
C GLU A 367 16.58 10.19 -12.40
N ILE A 368 15.47 10.06 -13.13
CA ILE A 368 14.12 10.38 -12.61
C ILE A 368 13.54 9.25 -11.74
N GLU A 369 13.77 7.99 -12.09
CA GLU A 369 13.45 6.87 -11.18
C GLU A 369 14.29 6.97 -9.88
N THR A 370 15.52 7.49 -9.97
CA THR A 370 16.32 7.81 -8.79
C THR A 370 15.79 8.99 -7.99
N GLN A 371 15.00 9.91 -8.57
CA GLN A 371 14.41 11.05 -7.84
C GLN A 371 13.41 10.59 -6.77
N LYS A 372 12.53 9.64 -7.10
CA LYS A 372 11.61 9.03 -6.12
C LYS A 372 12.42 8.34 -5.02
N ALA A 373 13.49 7.64 -5.36
CA ALA A 373 14.36 6.97 -4.40
C ALA A 373 15.16 7.95 -3.51
N SER A 374 15.51 9.13 -4.05
CA SER A 374 16.27 10.17 -3.33
C SER A 374 15.38 11.13 -2.53
N ALA A 375 14.08 11.17 -2.80
CA ALA A 375 13.16 12.06 -2.10
C ALA A 375 13.09 11.69 -0.61
N GLU A 376 13.39 12.67 0.24
CA GLU A 376 13.31 12.52 1.69
C GLU A 376 11.88 12.39 2.17
N LEU A 377 10.92 13.02 1.48
CA LEU A 377 9.48 12.93 1.74
C LEU A 377 8.70 12.71 0.44
N ILE A 378 7.75 11.78 0.47
CA ILE A 378 6.81 11.52 -0.62
C ILE A 378 5.41 11.97 -0.17
N LEU A 379 4.78 12.83 -0.98
CA LEU A 379 3.35 13.10 -0.92
C LEU A 379 2.69 12.33 -2.07
N PHE A 380 1.93 11.29 -1.75
CA PHE A 380 1.30 10.42 -2.76
C PHE A 380 -0.22 10.60 -2.74
N VAL A 381 -0.83 10.84 -3.90
CA VAL A 381 -2.26 11.20 -4.00
C VAL A 381 -3.03 10.15 -4.81
N ILE A 382 -4.09 9.61 -4.20
CA ILE A 382 -5.13 8.79 -4.83
C ILE A 382 -6.37 9.68 -4.99
N PRO A 383 -6.64 10.20 -6.20
CA PRO A 383 -7.74 11.12 -6.40
C PRO A 383 -9.10 10.42 -6.36
N SER A 384 -10.15 11.18 -6.05
CA SER A 384 -11.52 10.65 -5.94
C SER A 384 -12.17 10.42 -7.29
N ASN A 385 -11.72 11.14 -8.33
CA ASN A 385 -12.37 11.18 -9.63
C ASN A 385 -11.85 10.17 -10.67
N LEU A 386 -10.88 9.33 -10.30
CA LEU A 386 -10.26 8.33 -11.18
C LEU A 386 -10.29 6.92 -10.58
N ARG A 387 -10.00 5.89 -11.39
CA ARG A 387 -9.83 4.52 -10.91
C ARG A 387 -8.59 4.38 -10.02
N ALA A 388 -7.44 4.85 -10.53
CA ALA A 388 -6.15 4.90 -9.86
C ALA A 388 -5.67 3.52 -9.34
N ILE A 389 -5.87 2.46 -10.11
CA ILE A 389 -5.64 1.07 -9.69
C ILE A 389 -4.14 0.80 -9.55
N ALA A 390 -3.35 1.13 -10.57
CA ALA A 390 -1.90 1.00 -10.54
C ALA A 390 -1.28 1.90 -9.45
N ALA A 391 -1.78 3.13 -9.32
CA ALA A 391 -1.32 4.06 -8.28
C ALA A 391 -1.61 3.54 -6.86
N MET A 392 -2.77 2.92 -6.62
CA MET A 392 -3.05 2.26 -5.33
C MET A 392 -2.09 1.10 -5.08
N THR A 393 -1.75 0.33 -6.12
CA THR A 393 -0.79 -0.80 -6.01
C THR A 393 0.60 -0.29 -5.62
N GLU A 394 1.07 0.78 -6.25
CA GLU A 394 2.31 1.45 -5.90
C GLU A 394 2.29 2.03 -4.48
N ALA A 395 1.17 2.63 -4.07
CA ALA A 395 1.00 3.16 -2.72
C ALA A 395 1.14 2.06 -1.64
N VAL A 396 0.62 0.86 -1.89
CA VAL A 396 0.78 -0.30 -0.99
C VAL A 396 2.27 -0.68 -0.83
N GLU A 397 3.05 -0.69 -1.93
CA GLU A 397 4.51 -0.91 -1.84
C GLU A 397 5.17 0.20 -1.01
N LEU A 398 4.81 1.46 -1.28
CA LEU A 398 5.38 2.63 -0.60
C LEU A 398 5.08 2.64 0.90
N VAL A 399 3.86 2.29 1.31
CA VAL A 399 3.47 2.16 2.73
C VAL A 399 4.36 1.15 3.45
N SER A 400 4.77 0.08 2.76
CA SER A 400 5.64 -0.96 3.32
C SER A 400 7.13 -0.66 3.15
N SER A 401 7.47 0.46 2.51
CA SER A 401 8.84 0.80 2.16
C SER A 401 9.55 1.62 3.24
N HIS A 402 10.87 1.69 3.14
CA HIS A 402 11.67 2.65 3.89
C HIS A 402 11.67 4.05 3.26
N GLN A 403 10.57 4.54 2.68
CA GLN A 403 10.42 5.96 2.28
C GLN A 403 9.46 6.72 3.22
N ALA A 404 9.74 7.99 3.53
CA ALA A 404 8.83 8.76 4.36
C ALA A 404 7.63 9.17 3.51
N LEU A 405 6.43 8.78 3.92
CA LEU A 405 5.22 8.90 3.12
C LEU A 405 4.15 9.71 3.87
N LEU A 406 3.53 10.65 3.15
CA LEU A 406 2.20 11.18 3.45
C LEU A 406 1.28 10.75 2.32
N LEU A 407 0.13 10.18 2.67
CA LEU A 407 -0.82 9.65 1.70
C LEU A 407 -2.08 10.53 1.69
N VAL A 408 -2.57 10.87 0.52
CA VAL A 408 -3.88 11.50 0.35
C VAL A 408 -4.78 10.48 -0.34
N ILE A 409 -5.87 10.11 0.32
CA ILE A 409 -6.92 9.28 -0.28
C ILE A 409 -8.17 10.13 -0.26
N GLU A 410 -8.50 10.73 -1.39
CA GLU A 410 -9.67 11.60 -1.47
C GLU A 410 -10.96 10.76 -1.28
N PRO A 411 -11.92 11.22 -0.46
CA PRO A 411 -13.15 10.49 -0.22
C PRO A 411 -13.94 10.23 -1.50
N VAL A 412 -14.48 9.01 -1.62
CA VAL A 412 -15.23 8.59 -2.81
C VAL A 412 -16.70 8.34 -2.49
N THR A 413 -17.58 8.79 -3.37
CA THR A 413 -19.01 8.46 -3.39
C THR A 413 -19.38 7.91 -4.76
N GLU A 414 -20.43 7.11 -4.85
CA GLU A 414 -20.82 6.54 -6.15
C GLU A 414 -21.12 7.66 -7.16
N GLY A 415 -20.57 7.53 -8.37
CA GLY A 415 -20.68 8.54 -9.42
C GLY A 415 -19.67 9.69 -9.36
N CYS A 416 -18.75 9.72 -8.39
CA CYS A 416 -17.69 10.76 -8.35
C CYS A 416 -16.53 10.49 -9.32
N MET A 417 -16.42 9.27 -9.86
CA MET A 417 -15.37 8.86 -10.79
C MET A 417 -15.89 8.87 -12.22
N GLU A 418 -15.16 9.53 -13.12
CA GLU A 418 -15.49 9.59 -14.53
C GLU A 418 -14.20 9.51 -15.36
N GLU A 419 -14.13 8.53 -16.25
CA GLU A 419 -13.02 8.35 -17.19
C GLU A 419 -13.60 8.10 -18.58
N ASP A 420 -13.04 8.74 -19.60
CA ASP A 420 -13.52 8.69 -20.99
C ASP A 420 -15.01 9.05 -21.18
N GLY A 421 -15.53 9.96 -20.33
CA GLY A 421 -16.94 10.35 -20.35
C GLY A 421 -17.88 9.30 -19.76
N VAL A 422 -17.34 8.24 -19.16
CA VAL A 422 -18.10 7.16 -18.53
C VAL A 422 -18.02 7.27 -17.02
N VAL A 423 -19.18 7.43 -16.39
CA VAL A 423 -19.30 7.47 -14.92
C VAL A 423 -19.22 6.05 -14.34
N ILE A 424 -18.32 5.85 -13.38
CA ILE A 424 -18.09 4.56 -12.75
C ILE A 424 -19.07 4.33 -11.61
N THR A 425 -19.80 3.22 -11.68
CA THR A 425 -20.89 2.87 -10.75
C THR A 425 -20.97 1.36 -10.50
N GLY A 426 -21.80 0.95 -9.54
CA GLY A 426 -22.14 -0.45 -9.28
C GLY A 426 -20.97 -1.28 -8.75
N ARG A 427 -20.77 -2.47 -9.31
CA ARG A 427 -19.76 -3.43 -8.81
C ARG A 427 -18.34 -2.88 -8.90
N GLU A 428 -18.00 -2.22 -9.99
CA GLU A 428 -16.68 -1.63 -10.22
C GLU A 428 -16.36 -0.56 -9.17
N PHE A 429 -17.29 0.39 -8.95
CA PHE A 429 -17.17 1.39 -7.90
C PHE A 429 -16.97 0.74 -6.52
N ASN A 430 -17.75 -0.29 -6.18
CA ASN A 430 -17.62 -0.99 -4.91
C ASN A 430 -16.27 -1.68 -4.74
N ASP A 431 -15.69 -2.23 -5.81
CA ASP A 431 -14.36 -2.85 -5.78
C ASP A 431 -13.25 -1.80 -5.61
N LEU A 432 -13.38 -0.64 -6.27
CA LEU A 432 -12.45 0.51 -6.14
C LEU A 432 -12.52 1.17 -4.75
N ALA A 433 -13.73 1.37 -4.21
CA ALA A 433 -13.94 1.89 -2.88
C ALA A 433 -13.38 0.93 -1.81
N ARG A 434 -13.54 -0.39 -2.02
CA ARG A 434 -12.95 -1.42 -1.17
C ARG A 434 -11.42 -1.35 -1.20
N ALA A 435 -10.81 -1.21 -2.38
CA ALA A 435 -9.36 -1.09 -2.51
C ALA A 435 -8.79 0.16 -1.82
N ARG A 436 -9.49 1.30 -1.89
CA ARG A 436 -9.12 2.53 -1.16
C ARG A 436 -9.21 2.33 0.35
N ALA A 437 -10.28 1.71 0.84
CA ALA A 437 -10.43 1.40 2.26
C ALA A 437 -9.34 0.44 2.76
N TYR A 438 -8.94 -0.54 1.95
CA TYR A 438 -7.82 -1.42 2.25
C TYR A 438 -6.51 -0.63 2.39
N LEU A 439 -6.19 0.22 1.40
CA LEU A 439 -4.98 1.03 1.42
C LEU A 439 -4.95 1.98 2.63
N GLN A 440 -6.10 2.58 2.98
CA GLN A 440 -6.22 3.42 4.16
C GLN A 440 -5.94 2.64 5.46
N GLU A 441 -6.60 1.49 5.66
CA GLU A 441 -6.34 0.63 6.83
C GLU A 441 -4.87 0.24 6.91
N MET A 442 -4.28 -0.16 5.79
CA MET A 442 -2.88 -0.57 5.72
C MET A 442 -1.94 0.59 6.07
N ALA A 443 -2.20 1.80 5.57
CA ALA A 443 -1.42 2.99 5.90
C ALA A 443 -1.50 3.30 7.41
N GLU A 444 -2.71 3.29 7.99
CA GLU A 444 -2.93 3.50 9.42
C GLU A 444 -2.19 2.44 10.28
N ARG A 445 -2.29 1.17 9.89
CA ARG A 445 -1.60 0.04 10.54
C ARG A 445 -0.07 0.17 10.49
N ASN A 446 0.47 0.88 9.50
CA ASN A 446 1.90 1.14 9.33
C ASN A 446 2.33 2.54 9.81
N ASP A 447 1.50 3.25 10.59
CA ASP A 447 1.79 4.59 11.11
C ASP A 447 2.11 5.63 10.00
N VAL A 448 1.52 5.47 8.81
CA VAL A 448 1.54 6.44 7.71
C VAL A 448 0.35 7.41 7.87
N GLN A 449 0.61 8.72 7.79
CA GLN A 449 -0.44 9.72 7.90
C GLN A 449 -1.25 9.78 6.61
N VAL A 450 -2.58 9.65 6.73
CA VAL A 450 -3.54 9.74 5.63
C VAL A 450 -4.36 11.03 5.76
N PHE A 451 -4.54 11.74 4.66
CA PHE A 451 -5.37 12.95 4.56
C PHE A 451 -6.50 12.77 3.55
N GLU A 452 -7.58 13.53 3.73
CA GLU A 452 -8.73 13.52 2.81
C GLU A 452 -8.58 14.54 1.67
N SER A 453 -7.65 15.49 1.77
CA SER A 453 -7.37 16.45 0.71
C SER A 453 -5.88 16.79 0.58
N VAL A 454 -5.48 17.19 -0.63
CA VAL A 454 -4.12 17.65 -0.93
C VAL A 454 -3.77 18.91 -0.14
N THR A 455 -4.71 19.84 0.00
CA THR A 455 -4.50 21.09 0.73
C THR A 455 -4.11 20.82 2.19
N GLU A 456 -4.89 20.00 2.90
CA GLU A 456 -4.59 19.64 4.30
C GLU A 456 -3.23 18.95 4.44
N ALA A 457 -2.89 18.06 3.51
CA ALA A 457 -1.62 17.36 3.54
C ALA A 457 -0.43 18.31 3.37
N VAL A 458 -0.54 19.29 2.46
CA VAL A 458 0.50 20.27 2.18
C VAL A 458 0.60 21.30 3.31
N GLU A 459 -0.52 21.79 3.84
CA GLU A 459 -0.55 22.65 5.02
C GLU A 459 0.13 21.96 6.21
N SER A 460 -0.15 20.67 6.43
CA SER A 460 0.51 19.89 7.50
C SER A 460 2.02 19.71 7.31
N ILE A 461 2.54 19.81 6.08
CA ILE A 461 3.99 19.87 5.82
C ILE A 461 4.52 21.24 6.24
N VAL A 462 3.87 22.32 5.78
CA VAL A 462 4.31 23.70 6.00
C VAL A 462 4.25 24.08 7.48
N GLU A 463 3.14 23.82 8.17
CA GLU A 463 2.94 24.13 9.60
C GLU A 463 3.96 23.45 10.51
N ARG A 464 4.52 22.30 10.10
CA ARG A 464 5.53 21.59 10.90
C ARG A 464 6.93 22.20 10.78
N LEU A 465 7.15 23.08 9.80
CA LEU A 465 8.42 23.77 9.59
C LEU A 465 8.49 25.14 10.30
N GLU A 466 7.33 25.72 10.60
CA GLU A 466 7.18 26.92 11.44
C GLU A 466 7.42 26.61 12.93
#